data_AF-A0A7Y9N954-F1
#
_entry.id   AF-A0A7Y9N954-F1
#
_cell.length_a   1.000
_cell.length_b   1.000
_cell.length_c   1.000
_cell.angle_alpha   90.00
_cell.angle_beta   90.00
_cell.angle_gamma   90.00
#
_symmetry.space_group_name_H-M   'P 1'
#
loop_
_entity.id
_entity.type
_entity.pdbx_description
1 polymer ?
#
loop_
_entity_poly.entity_id
_entity_poly.type
_entity_poly.pdbx_seq_one_letter_code
_entity_poly.pdbx_strand_id
1 'polypeptide(L)'
;MMIRTTKLLSLAALAASLAGCAASAPAIRGLPPVQVTASGETQPVGTNRADAADDPAIWIDPANPNRALIVATDKKAGLHVYDLAGKDIAFTQAGLVNNVDVAGDIIVASDRNDEMSAALAVFRLDAATPAITALGRAPAGAGEAYGLCLKKSAPGQPITAALIVKDGTVRVGTVGIDGTPTFTVQWEHKIPTQSEGCVFDGDTLYVGEEVGGIWELKPDGKTATARMVAPVDNQRLVADVEGLATIDYKGQRYLLASSQGDNAYAVFRLPGVEYVGRFAVAAGAFGATKETDGIEAVAGNFGPAFPDGIFLAQDGDNGALAQNFKLVRWDQIAAALGL
;
A
#
# COMPACT_ATOMS: atom_id res chain seq x y z
N MET A 1 -89.09 16.35 23.75
CA MET A 1 -89.18 16.34 22.27
C MET A 1 -87.76 16.05 21.77
N MET A 2 -87.42 14.76 21.55
CA MET A 2 -87.23 14.15 20.21
C MET A 2 -86.23 14.93 19.35
N ILE A 3 -85.11 14.43 18.81
CA ILE A 3 -84.47 13.12 18.64
C ILE A 3 -82.97 13.43 18.45
N ARG A 4 -82.05 12.76 19.17
CA ARG A 4 -80.61 12.79 18.87
C ARG A 4 -80.29 11.62 17.95
N THR A 5 -79.93 11.91 16.70
CA THR A 5 -79.45 10.93 15.74
C THR A 5 -77.95 10.68 15.94
N THR A 6 -77.61 9.41 16.10
CA THR A 6 -76.28 8.82 16.06
C THR A 6 -75.78 8.71 14.62
N LYS A 7 -74.51 9.06 14.36
CA LYS A 7 -73.67 8.53 13.27
C LYS A 7 -72.24 8.44 13.81
N LEU A 8 -71.83 7.25 14.24
CA LEU A 8 -71.03 6.26 13.50
C LEU A 8 -69.61 6.72 13.13
N LEU A 9 -68.69 5.87 13.55
CA LEU A 9 -67.23 5.93 13.48
C LEU A 9 -66.70 6.27 12.08
N SER A 10 -65.61 7.04 12.07
CA SER A 10 -64.56 6.93 11.06
C SER A 10 -63.23 7.31 11.73
N LEU A 11 -62.57 6.32 12.34
CA LEU A 11 -61.18 6.44 12.76
C LEU A 11 -60.33 6.38 11.48
N ALA A 12 -59.96 7.53 10.94
CA ALA A 12 -58.94 7.61 9.90
C ALA A 12 -57.57 7.49 10.58
N ALA A 13 -56.94 6.33 10.44
CA ALA A 13 -55.54 6.13 10.80
C ALA A 13 -54.68 6.99 9.88
N LEU A 14 -54.05 8.02 10.45
CA LEU A 14 -53.10 8.88 9.76
C LEU A 14 -51.73 8.16 9.74
N ALA A 15 -51.54 7.25 8.78
CA ALA A 15 -50.23 6.72 8.42
C ALA A 15 -49.69 7.55 7.24
N ALA A 16 -48.95 8.62 7.52
CA ALA A 16 -48.25 9.42 6.52
C ALA A 16 -46.74 9.30 6.73
N SER A 17 -46.16 8.33 6.02
CA SER A 17 -44.84 8.31 5.39
C SER A 17 -43.77 9.30 5.90
N LEU A 18 -42.90 8.81 6.78
CA LEU A 18 -41.51 9.27 6.86
C LEU A 18 -40.73 8.68 5.68
N ALA A 19 -40.91 9.23 4.49
CA ALA A 19 -39.93 9.06 3.42
C ALA A 19 -38.77 10.03 3.70
N GLY A 20 -37.93 9.67 4.67
CA GLY A 20 -36.64 10.32 4.85
C GLY A 20 -35.80 9.98 3.64
N CYS A 21 -35.61 10.94 2.74
CA CYS A 21 -34.51 10.89 1.79
C CYS A 21 -33.23 10.73 2.61
N ALA A 22 -32.66 9.52 2.63
CA ALA A 22 -31.26 9.36 2.95
C ALA A 22 -30.50 10.11 1.84
N ALA A 23 -30.23 11.39 2.06
CA ALA A 23 -29.26 12.12 1.28
C ALA A 23 -27.94 11.36 1.51
N SER A 24 -27.53 10.56 0.53
CA SER A 24 -26.19 10.01 0.49
C SER A 24 -25.24 11.18 0.74
N ALA A 25 -24.42 11.11 1.79
CA ALA A 25 -23.40 12.12 2.03
C ALA A 25 -22.66 12.37 0.70
N PRO A 26 -22.41 13.64 0.31
CA PRO A 26 -21.72 13.91 -0.94
C PRO A 26 -20.42 13.11 -0.93
N ALA A 27 -20.24 12.24 -1.93
CA ALA A 27 -19.01 11.49 -2.09
C ALA A 27 -17.86 12.50 -2.11
N ILE A 28 -16.98 12.40 -1.11
CA ILE A 28 -15.79 13.24 -1.07
C ILE A 28 -14.99 12.87 -2.32
N ARG A 29 -14.76 13.86 -3.17
CA ARG A 29 -13.90 13.73 -4.34
C ARG A 29 -12.79 14.72 -4.14
N GLY A 30 -11.54 14.25 -4.07
CA GLY A 30 -10.40 15.14 -4.04
C GLY A 30 -10.29 15.96 -5.33
N LEU A 31 -9.18 16.66 -5.48
CA LEU A 31 -8.84 17.36 -6.72
C LEU A 31 -8.87 16.38 -7.89
N PRO A 32 -9.31 16.80 -9.09
CA PRO A 32 -9.43 15.90 -10.23
C PRO A 32 -8.07 15.30 -10.61
N PRO A 33 -7.91 13.97 -10.62
CA PRO A 33 -6.69 13.32 -11.06
C PRO A 33 -6.58 13.33 -12.60
N VAL A 34 -5.36 13.44 -13.11
CA VAL A 34 -5.08 13.08 -14.51
C VAL A 34 -5.26 11.57 -14.69
N GLN A 35 -5.72 11.16 -15.86
CA GLN A 35 -6.05 9.75 -16.12
C GLN A 35 -4.92 9.06 -16.87
N VAL A 36 -4.50 7.90 -16.39
CA VAL A 36 -3.60 6.96 -17.08
C VAL A 36 -4.26 5.59 -17.15
N THR A 37 -3.70 4.68 -17.93
CA THR A 37 -4.20 3.29 -18.01
C THR A 37 -3.09 2.31 -17.70
N ALA A 38 -3.43 1.19 -17.08
CA ALA A 38 -2.49 0.10 -16.88
C ALA A 38 -1.95 -0.43 -18.23
N SER A 39 -0.67 -0.82 -18.22
CA SER A 39 0.04 -1.45 -19.33
C SER A 39 0.18 -2.97 -19.16
N GLY A 40 -0.17 -3.49 -17.98
CA GLY A 40 -0.28 -4.90 -17.66
C GLY A 40 -1.00 -5.10 -16.31
N GLU A 41 -1.24 -6.35 -15.94
CA GLU A 41 -1.74 -6.74 -14.63
C GLU A 41 -1.21 -8.11 -14.24
N THR A 42 -1.14 -8.42 -12.95
CA THR A 42 -0.83 -9.76 -12.48
C THR A 42 -2.03 -10.68 -12.63
N GLN A 43 -1.76 -11.99 -12.68
CA GLN A 43 -2.77 -12.99 -12.38
C GLN A 43 -3.37 -12.70 -10.98
N PRO A 44 -4.67 -12.95 -10.78
CA PRO A 44 -5.32 -12.76 -9.49
C PRO A 44 -4.68 -13.62 -8.40
N VAL A 45 -4.71 -13.13 -7.15
CA VAL A 45 -4.30 -13.93 -5.99
C VAL A 45 -5.20 -15.15 -5.82
N GLY A 46 -4.70 -16.16 -5.11
CA GLY A 46 -5.42 -17.44 -4.92
C GLY A 46 -6.66 -17.32 -4.00
N THR A 47 -6.69 -16.33 -3.11
CA THR A 47 -7.81 -16.10 -2.19
C THR A 47 -8.98 -15.40 -2.90
N ASN A 48 -10.01 -16.18 -3.22
CA ASN A 48 -11.16 -15.68 -3.97
C ASN A 48 -12.03 -14.71 -3.16
N ARG A 49 -12.30 -13.54 -3.76
CA ARG A 49 -13.33 -12.56 -3.35
C ARG A 49 -13.26 -12.15 -1.87
N ALA A 50 -12.05 -12.09 -1.34
CA ALA A 50 -11.76 -11.46 -0.06
C ALA A 50 -10.81 -10.28 -0.32
N ASP A 51 -10.79 -9.38 0.65
CA ASP A 51 -9.70 -8.42 0.82
C ASP A 51 -8.40 -9.20 1.14
N ALA A 52 -7.56 -9.36 0.13
CA ALA A 52 -6.49 -10.36 0.06
C ALA A 52 -5.21 -9.85 -0.60
N ALA A 53 -5.25 -9.37 -1.85
CA ALA A 53 -4.04 -8.77 -2.44
C ALA A 53 -3.81 -7.44 -1.71
N ASP A 54 -2.59 -7.17 -1.26
CA ASP A 54 -2.35 -6.03 -0.36
C ASP A 54 -1.18 -5.17 -0.84
N ASP A 55 0.03 -5.70 -0.81
CA ASP A 55 1.23 -4.90 -1.02
C ASP A 55 2.19 -5.53 -2.04
N PRO A 56 2.66 -4.77 -3.04
CA PRO A 56 3.69 -5.21 -3.95
C PRO A 56 5.07 -4.64 -3.59
N ALA A 57 6.12 -5.39 -3.91
CA ALA A 57 7.50 -4.94 -3.96
C ALA A 57 8.16 -5.38 -5.27
N ILE A 58 9.13 -4.62 -5.77
CA ILE A 58 9.86 -4.96 -6.99
C ILE A 58 11.28 -5.38 -6.65
N TRP A 59 11.58 -6.64 -6.92
CA TRP A 59 12.94 -7.15 -6.92
C TRP A 59 13.60 -6.89 -8.28
N ILE A 60 14.73 -6.18 -8.29
CA ILE A 60 15.57 -6.00 -9.48
C ILE A 60 16.74 -6.97 -9.42
N ASP A 61 16.99 -7.68 -10.52
CA ASP A 61 18.11 -8.60 -10.63
C ASP A 61 19.45 -7.84 -10.59
N PRO A 62 20.28 -8.05 -9.55
CA PRO A 62 21.58 -7.37 -9.46
C PRO A 62 22.53 -7.74 -10.60
N ALA A 63 22.36 -8.90 -11.24
CA ALA A 63 23.16 -9.34 -12.38
C ALA A 63 22.60 -8.86 -13.73
N ASN A 64 21.32 -8.47 -13.78
CA ASN A 64 20.67 -7.95 -14.98
C ASN A 64 19.61 -6.89 -14.61
N PRO A 65 19.97 -5.60 -14.51
CA PRO A 65 19.06 -4.54 -14.08
C PRO A 65 17.80 -4.36 -14.95
N ASN A 66 17.76 -4.94 -16.15
CA ASN A 66 16.57 -4.92 -17.02
C ASN A 66 15.58 -6.05 -16.70
N ARG A 67 15.93 -6.95 -15.77
CA ARG A 67 15.08 -8.02 -15.27
C ARG A 67 14.60 -7.66 -13.86
N ALA A 68 13.29 -7.75 -13.67
CA ALA A 68 12.67 -7.60 -12.37
C ALA A 68 11.60 -8.68 -12.15
N LEU A 69 11.28 -8.91 -10.88
CA LEU A 69 10.17 -9.73 -10.42
C LEU A 69 9.33 -8.91 -9.45
N ILE A 70 8.04 -9.24 -9.36
CA ILE A 70 7.14 -8.66 -8.38
C ILE A 70 7.01 -9.66 -7.25
N VAL A 71 7.25 -9.24 -6.03
CA VAL A 71 6.90 -10.00 -4.82
C VAL A 71 5.68 -9.33 -4.23
N ALA A 72 4.62 -10.06 -3.94
CA ALA A 72 3.41 -9.43 -3.43
C ALA A 72 2.70 -10.30 -2.39
N THR A 73 2.01 -9.64 -1.47
CA THR A 73 1.26 -10.30 -0.40
C THR A 73 -0.15 -10.66 -0.85
N ASP A 74 -0.53 -11.90 -0.52
CA ASP A 74 -1.93 -12.27 -0.27
C ASP A 74 -2.07 -12.33 1.26
N LYS A 75 -2.66 -11.29 1.87
CA LYS A 75 -2.77 -11.14 3.33
C LYS A 75 -3.63 -12.18 4.03
N LYS A 76 -4.16 -13.14 3.28
CA LYS A 76 -4.90 -14.30 3.80
C LYS A 76 -4.14 -15.61 3.61
N ALA A 77 -3.05 -15.65 2.84
CA ALA A 77 -2.40 -16.90 2.44
C ALA A 77 -0.86 -16.87 2.51
N GLY A 78 -0.20 -15.82 2.02
CA GLY A 78 1.25 -15.78 1.92
C GLY A 78 1.82 -14.82 0.89
N LEU A 79 2.89 -15.23 0.22
CA LEU A 79 3.63 -14.42 -0.74
C LEU A 79 3.64 -15.06 -2.13
N HIS A 80 3.33 -14.24 -3.13
CA HIS A 80 3.43 -14.58 -4.54
C HIS A 80 4.68 -13.94 -5.16
N VAL A 81 5.21 -14.57 -6.21
CA VAL A 81 6.20 -13.99 -7.12
C VAL A 81 5.62 -13.99 -8.52
N TYR A 82 5.61 -12.83 -9.16
CA TYR A 82 5.19 -12.67 -10.54
C TYR A 82 6.35 -12.22 -11.43
N ASP A 83 6.30 -12.61 -12.70
CA ASP A 83 7.07 -11.92 -13.73
C ASP A 83 6.39 -10.62 -14.17
N LEU A 84 7.08 -9.80 -14.98
CA LEU A 84 6.53 -8.53 -15.49
C LEU A 84 5.45 -8.70 -16.57
N ALA A 85 5.19 -9.93 -17.03
CA ALA A 85 3.99 -10.24 -17.83
C ALA A 85 2.78 -10.55 -16.93
N GLY A 86 2.96 -10.52 -15.61
CA GLY A 86 1.93 -10.76 -14.62
C GLY A 86 1.70 -12.23 -14.30
N LYS A 87 2.51 -13.15 -14.82
CA LYS A 87 2.32 -14.58 -14.55
C LYS A 87 2.80 -14.90 -13.13
N ASP A 88 1.98 -15.61 -12.35
CA ASP A 88 2.41 -16.18 -11.07
C ASP A 88 3.39 -17.33 -11.33
N ILE A 89 4.60 -17.18 -10.82
CA ILE A 89 5.70 -18.12 -11.04
C ILE A 89 6.18 -18.80 -9.75
N ALA A 90 5.80 -18.29 -8.59
CA ALA A 90 6.09 -18.94 -7.31
C ALA A 90 5.14 -18.46 -6.21
N PHE A 91 4.83 -19.36 -5.28
CA PHE A 91 4.06 -19.03 -4.08
C PHE A 91 4.67 -19.70 -2.87
N THR A 92 4.69 -19.00 -1.73
CA THR A 92 4.96 -19.60 -0.42
C THR A 92 3.84 -19.27 0.55
N GLN A 93 3.36 -20.30 1.25
CA GLN A 93 2.40 -20.11 2.33
C GLN A 93 3.10 -19.43 3.52
N ALA A 94 2.53 -18.33 3.98
CA ALA A 94 3.04 -17.58 5.15
C ALA A 94 1.91 -17.09 6.07
N GLY A 95 0.66 -17.48 5.79
CA GLY A 95 -0.49 -17.07 6.58
C GLY A 95 -0.80 -15.59 6.39
N LEU A 96 -0.99 -14.87 7.50
CA LEU A 96 -1.42 -13.47 7.52
C LEU A 96 -0.23 -12.49 7.45
N VAL A 97 0.59 -12.59 6.42
CA VAL A 97 1.59 -11.53 6.12
C VAL A 97 0.88 -10.31 5.53
N ASN A 98 1.28 -9.08 5.84
CA ASN A 98 0.54 -7.88 5.40
C ASN A 98 1.26 -7.11 4.29
N ASN A 99 2.29 -6.32 4.61
CA ASN A 99 3.14 -5.61 3.65
C ASN A 99 4.46 -6.34 3.42
N VAL A 100 5.11 -6.09 2.29
CA VAL A 100 6.35 -6.77 1.88
C VAL A 100 7.31 -5.80 1.21
N ASP A 101 8.60 -5.96 1.47
CA ASP A 101 9.64 -5.27 0.71
C ASP A 101 10.91 -6.14 0.62
N VAL A 102 11.82 -5.78 -0.29
CA VAL A 102 12.95 -6.59 -0.71
C VAL A 102 14.29 -5.85 -0.57
N ALA A 103 15.30 -6.56 -0.06
CA ALA A 103 16.67 -6.08 0.04
C ALA A 103 17.64 -7.14 -0.47
N GLY A 104 18.19 -6.92 -1.68
CA GLY A 104 18.98 -7.94 -2.36
C GLY A 104 18.11 -9.16 -2.69
N ASP A 105 18.50 -10.35 -2.24
CA ASP A 105 17.71 -11.59 -2.36
C ASP A 105 16.81 -11.86 -1.15
N ILE A 106 16.77 -10.96 -0.17
CA ILE A 106 15.98 -11.11 1.05
C ILE A 106 14.62 -10.43 0.88
N ILE A 107 13.58 -11.17 1.19
CA ILE A 107 12.20 -10.67 1.28
C ILE A 107 11.86 -10.56 2.76
N VAL A 108 11.30 -9.43 3.17
CA VAL A 108 10.79 -9.22 4.51
C VAL A 108 9.31 -8.85 4.39
N ALA A 109 8.47 -9.48 5.20
CA ALA A 109 7.05 -9.16 5.29
C ALA A 109 6.67 -8.88 6.75
N SER A 110 5.74 -7.96 6.99
CA SER A 110 5.10 -7.85 8.32
C SER A 110 4.26 -9.10 8.57
N ASP A 111 4.33 -9.64 9.79
CA ASP A 111 3.69 -10.91 10.13
C ASP A 111 2.58 -10.71 11.16
N ARG A 112 1.34 -10.78 10.69
CA ARG A 112 0.10 -10.57 11.44
C ARG A 112 -0.55 -11.88 11.92
N ASN A 113 0.17 -13.00 11.88
CA ASN A 113 -0.38 -14.30 12.31
C ASN A 113 -0.68 -14.36 13.82
N ASP A 114 -0.11 -13.45 14.62
CA ASP A 114 -0.43 -13.24 16.03
C ASP A 114 -0.63 -11.74 16.29
N GLU A 115 -1.88 -11.31 16.46
CA GLU A 115 -2.26 -9.91 16.65
C GLU A 115 -1.73 -9.31 17.97
N MET A 116 -1.21 -10.13 18.89
CA MET A 116 -0.62 -9.66 20.14
C MET A 116 0.91 -9.57 20.09
N SER A 117 1.55 -10.23 19.11
CA SER A 117 3.00 -10.40 19.04
C SER A 117 3.53 -10.10 17.64
N ALA A 118 3.83 -8.83 17.38
CA ALA A 118 4.37 -8.36 16.12
C ALA A 118 5.68 -9.08 15.77
N ALA A 119 5.82 -9.48 14.51
CA ALA A 119 7.04 -10.07 13.98
C ALA A 119 7.26 -9.63 12.53
N LEU A 120 8.47 -9.86 12.04
CA LEU A 120 8.78 -9.85 10.61
C LEU A 120 8.97 -11.30 10.15
N ALA A 121 8.28 -11.69 9.08
CA ALA A 121 8.56 -12.93 8.38
C ALA A 121 9.68 -12.68 7.36
N VAL A 122 10.71 -13.52 7.36
CA VAL A 122 11.91 -13.33 6.54
C VAL A 122 12.09 -14.52 5.61
N PHE A 123 12.33 -14.24 4.34
CA PHE A 123 12.50 -15.23 3.29
C PHE A 123 13.69 -14.88 2.40
N ARG A 124 14.12 -15.85 1.59
CA ARG A 124 15.10 -15.67 0.51
C ARG A 124 14.47 -16.03 -0.83
N LEU A 125 14.68 -15.17 -1.81
CA LEU A 125 14.34 -15.38 -3.21
C LEU A 125 15.50 -16.08 -3.93
N ASP A 126 15.23 -17.24 -4.52
CA ASP A 126 16.11 -17.81 -5.54
C ASP A 126 15.76 -17.20 -6.89
N ALA A 127 16.64 -16.34 -7.40
CA ALA A 127 16.42 -15.65 -8.67
C ALA A 127 16.63 -16.54 -9.90
N ALA A 128 17.40 -17.63 -9.81
CA ALA A 128 17.69 -18.51 -10.95
C ALA A 128 16.55 -19.49 -11.19
N THR A 129 16.00 -20.02 -10.10
CA THR A 129 14.75 -20.78 -10.10
C THR A 129 13.77 -20.07 -9.17
N PRO A 130 12.94 -19.15 -9.70
CA PRO A 130 12.04 -18.31 -8.90
C PRO A 130 11.29 -19.14 -7.85
N ALA A 131 11.78 -19.08 -6.63
CA ALA A 131 11.29 -19.82 -5.49
C ALA A 131 11.58 -19.01 -4.22
N ILE A 132 10.67 -19.07 -3.26
CA ILE A 132 10.83 -18.40 -1.97
C ILE A 132 11.12 -19.46 -0.91
N THR A 133 12.19 -19.27 -0.14
CA THR A 133 12.54 -20.13 1.00
C THR A 133 12.37 -19.34 2.29
N ALA A 134 11.57 -19.85 3.23
CA ALA A 134 11.44 -19.25 4.55
C ALA A 134 12.76 -19.36 5.34
N LEU A 135 13.24 -18.24 5.86
CA LEU A 135 14.39 -18.18 6.78
C LEU A 135 13.94 -18.19 8.24
N GLY A 136 12.74 -17.69 8.52
CA GLY A 136 12.13 -17.73 9.85
C GLY A 136 11.39 -16.43 10.19
N ARG A 137 11.18 -16.21 11.49
CA ARG A 137 10.46 -15.06 12.02
C ARG A 137 11.37 -14.28 12.97
N ALA A 138 11.38 -12.96 12.84
CA ALA A 138 12.08 -12.05 13.74
C ALA A 138 11.06 -11.37 14.66
N PRO A 139 11.05 -11.65 15.98
CA PRO A 139 10.14 -10.99 16.92
C PRO A 139 10.38 -9.47 16.96
N ALA A 140 9.29 -8.70 16.98
CA ALA A 140 9.33 -7.24 16.93
C ALA A 140 8.55 -6.55 18.07
N GLY A 141 8.15 -7.30 19.10
CA GLY A 141 7.50 -6.78 20.30
C GLY A 141 5.99 -6.99 20.31
N ALA A 142 5.29 -6.24 21.17
CA ALA A 142 3.84 -6.35 21.32
C ALA A 142 3.08 -5.63 20.20
N GLY A 143 1.86 -6.10 19.93
CA GLY A 143 0.89 -5.52 19.00
C GLY A 143 0.74 -6.27 17.68
N GLU A 144 -0.20 -5.82 16.87
CA GLU A 144 -0.51 -6.40 15.55
C GLU A 144 0.42 -5.79 14.49
N ALA A 145 1.30 -6.60 13.89
CA ALA A 145 2.14 -6.16 12.78
C ALA A 145 1.28 -5.75 11.58
N TYR A 146 1.59 -4.64 10.95
CA TYR A 146 0.75 -4.04 9.90
C TYR A 146 1.61 -3.53 8.76
N GLY A 147 1.99 -2.24 8.74
CA GLY A 147 2.92 -1.65 7.77
C GLY A 147 4.33 -2.23 7.77
N LEU A 148 4.99 -2.25 6.61
CA LEU A 148 6.41 -2.59 6.46
C LEU A 148 7.04 -1.84 5.28
N CYS A 149 8.27 -1.37 5.45
CA CYS A 149 9.13 -0.98 4.34
C CYS A 149 10.61 -1.14 4.73
N LEU A 150 11.48 -1.36 3.75
CA LEU A 150 12.92 -1.46 3.91
C LEU A 150 13.62 -0.21 3.40
N LYS A 151 14.74 0.12 4.03
CA LYS A 151 15.63 1.15 3.51
C LYS A 151 16.49 0.56 2.40
N LYS A 152 16.42 1.16 1.21
CA LYS A 152 17.30 0.80 0.07
C LYS A 152 18.77 0.89 0.52
N SER A 153 19.49 -0.20 0.35
CA SER A 153 20.89 -0.33 0.76
C SER A 153 21.67 -1.16 -0.26
N ALA A 154 22.99 -0.95 -0.32
CA ALA A 154 23.85 -1.73 -1.22
C ALA A 154 23.93 -3.20 -0.74
N PRO A 155 24.15 -4.17 -1.65
CA PRO A 155 24.33 -5.57 -1.27
C PRO A 155 25.36 -5.75 -0.16
N GLY A 156 25.01 -6.55 0.85
CA GLY A 156 25.87 -6.82 2.02
C GLY A 156 25.86 -5.74 3.11
N GLN A 157 25.11 -4.65 2.95
CA GLN A 157 24.81 -3.72 4.04
C GLN A 157 23.73 -4.28 4.96
N PRO A 158 23.65 -3.83 6.23
CA PRO A 158 22.57 -4.21 7.14
C PRO A 158 21.20 -3.87 6.53
N ILE A 159 20.27 -4.82 6.63
CA ILE A 159 18.88 -4.62 6.21
C ILE A 159 18.20 -3.78 7.30
N THR A 160 17.91 -2.52 7.01
CA THR A 160 17.11 -1.67 7.89
C THR A 160 15.65 -1.75 7.49
N ALA A 161 14.79 -2.07 8.46
CA ALA A 161 13.35 -2.18 8.27
C ALA A 161 12.62 -1.19 9.18
N ALA A 162 11.53 -0.62 8.68
CA ALA A 162 10.48 -0.05 9.50
C ALA A 162 9.32 -1.05 9.57
N LEU A 163 8.92 -1.41 10.78
CA LEU A 163 7.70 -2.15 11.06
C LEU A 163 6.71 -1.22 11.74
N ILE A 164 5.52 -1.11 11.16
CA ILE A 164 4.42 -0.33 11.72
C ILE A 164 3.45 -1.30 12.38
N VAL A 165 3.16 -1.05 13.66
CA VAL A 165 2.09 -1.72 14.38
C VAL A 165 0.80 -0.98 14.07
N LYS A 166 -0.29 -1.71 13.90
CA LYS A 166 -1.61 -1.16 13.53
C LYS A 166 -2.09 -0.01 14.41
N ASP A 167 -1.62 0.09 15.64
CA ASP A 167 -2.00 1.18 16.53
C ASP A 167 -1.29 2.52 16.20
N GLY A 168 -0.34 2.55 15.27
CA GLY A 168 0.50 3.72 14.91
C GLY A 168 1.92 3.68 15.49
N THR A 169 2.30 2.61 16.19
CA THR A 169 3.68 2.46 16.72
C THR A 169 4.64 2.09 15.59
N VAL A 170 5.64 2.94 15.34
CA VAL A 170 6.68 2.78 14.33
C VAL A 170 7.96 2.28 14.97
N ARG A 171 8.43 1.09 14.59
CA ARG A 171 9.70 0.51 15.05
C ARG A 171 10.66 0.42 13.89
N VAL A 172 11.80 1.09 14.00
CA VAL A 172 12.87 0.98 13.00
C VAL A 172 14.08 0.28 13.60
N GLY A 173 14.59 -0.69 12.87
CA GLY A 173 15.67 -1.55 13.33
C GLY A 173 16.38 -2.27 12.21
N THR A 174 17.33 -3.11 12.58
CA THR A 174 18.09 -3.93 11.65
C THR A 174 17.65 -5.39 11.72
N VAL A 175 17.46 -6.01 10.56
CA VAL A 175 17.14 -7.42 10.40
C VAL A 175 18.44 -8.21 10.26
N GLY A 176 18.70 -9.12 11.19
CA GLY A 176 19.81 -10.08 11.12
C GLY A 176 19.33 -11.39 10.52
N ILE A 177 20.10 -11.96 9.59
CA ILE A 177 19.75 -13.18 8.84
C ILE A 177 20.75 -14.34 9.02
N ASP A 178 21.75 -14.17 9.89
CA ASP A 178 22.72 -15.21 10.22
C ASP A 178 22.10 -16.20 11.22
N GLY A 179 21.52 -17.28 10.71
CA GLY A 179 20.79 -18.26 11.50
C GLY A 179 19.31 -17.89 11.65
N THR A 180 18.78 -17.95 12.87
CA THR A 180 17.40 -17.53 13.15
C THR A 180 17.27 -16.02 12.96
N PRO A 181 16.29 -15.52 12.17
CA PRO A 181 16.12 -14.10 11.96
C PRO A 181 15.91 -13.32 13.26
N THR A 182 16.48 -12.11 13.33
CA THR A 182 16.36 -11.20 14.46
C THR A 182 15.99 -9.80 14.01
N PHE A 183 15.30 -9.04 14.86
CA PHE A 183 15.02 -7.63 14.63
C PHE A 183 15.49 -6.81 15.82
N THR A 184 16.55 -6.05 15.62
CA THR A 184 17.12 -5.19 16.66
C THR A 184 16.61 -3.77 16.47
N VAL A 185 15.61 -3.39 17.28
CA VAL A 185 15.03 -2.04 17.27
C VAL A 185 16.09 -1.01 17.64
N GLN A 186 16.26 -0.02 16.77
CA GLN A 186 17.18 1.09 16.95
C GLN A 186 16.49 2.28 17.59
N TRP A 187 15.29 2.62 17.11
CA TRP A 187 14.44 3.68 17.62
C TRP A 187 12.95 3.35 17.40
N GLU A 188 12.08 3.99 18.18
CA GLU A 188 10.63 3.83 18.10
C GLU A 188 9.96 5.21 18.16
N HIS A 189 8.83 5.38 17.48
CA HIS A 189 7.98 6.56 17.58
C HIS A 189 6.50 6.17 17.54
N LYS A 190 5.64 6.95 18.19
CA LYS A 190 4.19 6.74 18.19
C LYS A 190 3.47 7.79 17.35
N ILE A 191 2.95 7.38 16.20
CA ILE A 191 1.97 8.17 15.45
C ILE A 191 0.60 8.03 16.14
N PRO A 192 -0.27 9.06 16.14
CA PRO A 192 -1.46 9.08 16.99
C PRO A 192 -2.46 7.94 16.74
N THR A 193 -2.68 7.57 15.48
CA THR A 193 -3.68 6.56 15.10
C THR A 193 -3.14 5.55 14.08
N GLN A 194 -4.03 4.72 13.55
CA GLN A 194 -3.69 3.63 12.64
C GLN A 194 -2.86 4.12 11.45
N SER A 195 -1.80 3.38 11.17
CA SER A 195 -0.80 3.73 10.17
C SER A 195 -0.29 2.45 9.50
N GLU A 196 -0.01 2.53 8.20
CA GLU A 196 0.40 1.37 7.42
C GLU A 196 1.51 1.72 6.43
N GLY A 197 1.17 2.42 5.34
CA GLY A 197 2.10 2.69 4.26
C GLY A 197 3.35 3.41 4.75
N CYS A 198 4.53 2.94 4.34
CA CYS A 198 5.77 3.61 4.67
C CYS A 198 6.80 3.52 3.54
N VAL A 199 7.71 4.48 3.50
CA VAL A 199 8.82 4.46 2.54
C VAL A 199 10.00 5.28 3.07
N PHE A 200 11.21 4.78 2.86
CA PHE A 200 12.44 5.51 3.18
C PHE A 200 12.89 6.42 2.02
N ASP A 201 13.33 7.62 2.38
CA ASP A 201 14.14 8.51 1.54
C ASP A 201 15.45 8.84 2.29
N GLY A 202 16.50 8.08 2.00
CA GLY A 202 17.73 8.12 2.80
C GLY A 202 17.46 7.70 4.25
N ASP A 203 17.74 8.59 5.21
CA ASP A 203 17.45 8.39 6.63
C ASP A 203 16.08 8.94 7.06
N THR A 204 15.34 9.57 6.14
CA THR A 204 13.98 10.05 6.41
C THR A 204 13.00 8.91 6.16
N LEU A 205 12.11 8.64 7.11
CA LEU A 205 11.00 7.71 6.94
C LEU A 205 9.72 8.51 6.74
N TYR A 206 8.98 8.21 5.68
CA TYR A 206 7.60 8.67 5.51
C TYR A 206 6.64 7.57 5.96
N VAL A 207 5.59 7.93 6.69
CA VAL A 207 4.56 7.00 7.16
C VAL A 207 3.17 7.60 6.93
N GLY A 208 2.25 6.85 6.33
CA GLY A 208 0.85 7.19 6.19
C GLY A 208 0.09 6.85 7.47
N GLU A 209 -0.42 7.87 8.15
CA GLU A 209 -1.52 7.72 9.12
C GLU A 209 -2.82 7.75 8.32
N GLU A 210 -3.56 6.64 8.28
CA GLU A 210 -4.66 6.40 7.33
C GLU A 210 -5.62 7.60 7.24
N VAL A 211 -6.10 8.06 8.40
CA VAL A 211 -7.05 9.19 8.50
C VAL A 211 -6.40 10.54 8.78
N GLY A 212 -5.09 10.57 9.01
CA GLY A 212 -4.35 11.78 9.43
C GLY A 212 -3.57 12.44 8.30
N GLY A 213 -2.87 11.64 7.49
CA GLY A 213 -1.98 12.11 6.44
C GLY A 213 -0.59 11.50 6.52
N ILE A 214 0.33 12.07 5.75
CA ILE A 214 1.72 11.61 5.68
C ILE A 214 2.55 12.33 6.75
N TRP A 215 3.28 11.55 7.53
CA TRP A 215 4.27 11.98 8.50
C TRP A 215 5.70 11.82 7.95
N GLU A 216 6.56 12.78 8.26
CA GLU A 216 8.01 12.71 8.09
C GLU A 216 8.65 12.41 9.45
N LEU A 217 9.38 11.31 9.56
CA LEU A 217 10.11 10.89 10.74
C LEU A 217 11.62 10.90 10.45
N LYS A 218 12.40 11.46 11.38
CA LYS A 218 13.87 11.45 11.34
C LYS A 218 14.42 10.97 12.68
N PRO A 219 15.40 10.05 12.69
CA PRO A 219 15.91 9.48 13.93
C PRO A 219 16.56 10.53 14.83
N ASP A 220 16.24 10.48 16.12
CA ASP A 220 16.84 11.27 17.18
C ASP A 220 17.13 10.36 18.39
N GLY A 221 18.32 9.74 18.38
CA GLY A 221 18.73 8.77 19.38
C GLY A 221 17.87 7.49 19.35
N LYS A 222 17.04 7.29 20.39
CA LYS A 222 16.11 6.16 20.52
C LYS A 222 14.66 6.48 20.13
N THR A 223 14.42 7.72 19.71
CA THR A 223 13.14 8.20 19.21
C THR A 223 13.31 8.77 17.80
N ALA A 224 12.30 9.49 17.31
CA ALA A 224 12.35 10.28 16.10
C ALA A 224 11.70 11.65 16.32
N THR A 225 12.19 12.67 15.61
CA THR A 225 11.40 13.87 15.35
C THR A 225 10.35 13.53 14.31
N ALA A 226 9.08 13.87 14.57
CA ALA A 226 7.97 13.59 13.66
C ALA A 226 7.23 14.89 13.31
N ARG A 227 6.88 15.03 12.03
CA ARG A 227 6.10 16.17 11.52
C ARG A 227 5.15 15.72 10.43
N MET A 228 3.87 16.08 10.54
CA MET A 228 2.93 15.90 9.44
C MET A 228 3.32 16.81 8.27
N VAL A 229 3.51 16.22 7.10
CA VAL A 229 3.99 16.89 5.87
C VAL A 229 2.90 17.04 4.82
N ALA A 230 1.92 16.14 4.81
CA ALA A 230 0.76 16.23 3.93
C ALA A 230 -0.48 15.70 4.68
N PRO A 231 -1.33 16.57 5.24
CA PRO A 231 -2.54 16.13 5.93
C PRO A 231 -3.56 15.55 4.94
N VAL A 232 -4.44 14.67 5.43
CA VAL A 232 -5.73 14.40 4.76
C VAL A 232 -6.53 15.69 4.77
N ASP A 233 -6.75 16.27 3.59
CA ASP A 233 -7.43 17.55 3.42
C ASP A 233 -8.67 17.45 2.52
N ASN A 234 -9.02 16.22 2.11
CA ASN A 234 -10.09 15.91 1.19
C ASN A 234 -9.93 16.61 -0.18
N GLN A 235 -8.68 16.92 -0.54
CA GLN A 235 -8.31 17.54 -1.81
C GLN A 235 -7.12 16.81 -2.45
N ARG A 236 -5.96 16.86 -1.83
CA ARG A 236 -4.75 16.18 -2.30
C ARG A 236 -4.75 14.72 -1.84
N LEU A 237 -5.18 14.51 -0.60
CA LEU A 237 -5.35 13.21 0.04
C LEU A 237 -6.78 13.10 0.58
N VAL A 238 -7.45 12.01 0.25
CA VAL A 238 -8.72 11.58 0.82
C VAL A 238 -8.41 10.29 1.56
N ALA A 239 -8.78 10.24 2.84
CA ALA A 239 -8.55 9.06 3.67
C ALA A 239 -9.23 7.82 3.05
N ASP A 240 -8.58 6.65 3.08
CA ASP A 240 -7.36 6.37 3.82
C ASP A 240 -6.06 6.62 3.02
N VAL A 241 -4.99 7.06 3.71
CA VAL A 241 -3.64 7.17 3.15
C VAL A 241 -2.91 5.85 3.34
N GLU A 242 -2.88 5.06 2.26
CA GLU A 242 -2.34 3.70 2.27
C GLU A 242 -0.88 3.66 1.81
N GLY A 243 -0.54 2.76 0.89
CA GLY A 243 0.82 2.53 0.40
C GLY A 243 1.54 3.83 0.00
N LEU A 244 2.82 3.90 0.36
CA LEU A 244 3.72 4.99 0.00
C LEU A 244 4.87 4.43 -0.84
N ALA A 245 5.25 5.14 -1.90
CA ALA A 245 6.37 4.75 -2.75
C ALA A 245 7.25 5.95 -3.11
N THR A 246 8.49 5.70 -3.52
CA THR A 246 9.38 6.75 -4.03
C THR A 246 10.01 6.37 -5.35
N ILE A 247 10.13 7.34 -6.27
CA ILE A 247 10.75 7.13 -7.56
C ILE A 247 11.60 8.34 -7.95
N ASP A 248 12.77 8.05 -8.55
CA ASP A 248 13.64 9.07 -9.15
C ASP A 248 13.34 9.18 -10.63
N TYR A 249 13.06 10.39 -11.11
CA TYR A 249 12.78 10.64 -12.52
C TYR A 249 13.40 11.96 -12.97
N LYS A 250 14.21 11.90 -14.03
CA LYS A 250 14.97 13.04 -14.57
C LYS A 250 15.76 13.84 -13.51
N GLY A 251 16.30 13.14 -12.50
CA GLY A 251 17.08 13.74 -11.41
C GLY A 251 16.24 14.37 -10.29
N GLN A 252 14.92 14.26 -10.35
CA GLN A 252 13.99 14.69 -9.31
C GLN A 252 13.39 13.46 -8.63
N ARG A 253 13.39 13.43 -7.29
CA ARG A 253 12.75 12.37 -6.51
C ARG A 253 11.31 12.74 -6.19
N TYR A 254 10.41 11.77 -6.25
CA TYR A 254 8.99 11.94 -5.94
C TYR A 254 8.56 10.97 -4.86
N LEU A 255 7.67 11.43 -3.99
CA LEU A 255 6.88 10.63 -3.07
C LEU A 255 5.49 10.44 -3.68
N LEU A 256 5.03 9.19 -3.70
CA LEU A 256 3.70 8.80 -4.11
C LEU A 256 2.93 8.29 -2.89
N ALA A 257 1.62 8.54 -2.88
CA ALA A 257 0.73 8.03 -1.87
C ALA A 257 -0.57 7.53 -2.49
N SER A 258 -1.01 6.34 -2.10
CA SER A 258 -2.37 5.87 -2.36
C SER A 258 -3.35 6.70 -1.52
N SER A 259 -4.28 7.37 -2.20
CA SER A 259 -5.42 8.09 -1.63
C SER A 259 -6.64 7.21 -1.85
N GLN A 260 -6.81 6.22 -0.97
CA GLN A 260 -7.69 5.07 -1.18
C GLN A 260 -9.15 5.52 -1.34
N GLY A 261 -9.63 6.41 -0.47
CA GLY A 261 -11.04 6.79 -0.41
C GLY A 261 -11.58 7.54 -1.64
N ASP A 262 -10.72 7.93 -2.58
CA ASP A 262 -11.14 8.44 -3.88
C ASP A 262 -10.43 7.83 -5.09
N ASN A 263 -9.78 6.67 -4.89
CA ASN A 263 -9.17 5.85 -5.95
C ASN A 263 -8.14 6.60 -6.79
N ALA A 264 -7.28 7.39 -6.13
CA ALA A 264 -6.28 8.21 -6.78
C ALA A 264 -4.93 8.14 -6.07
N TYR A 265 -3.89 8.67 -6.72
CA TYR A 265 -2.51 8.65 -6.24
C TYR A 265 -1.95 10.06 -6.22
N ALA A 266 -1.63 10.56 -5.03
CA ALA A 266 -1.02 11.88 -4.86
C ALA A 266 0.49 11.81 -5.11
N VAL A 267 1.04 12.85 -5.75
CA VAL A 267 2.48 12.94 -6.09
C VAL A 267 3.06 14.22 -5.52
N PHE A 268 4.19 14.07 -4.82
CA PHE A 268 4.93 15.16 -4.17
C PHE A 268 6.39 15.14 -4.60
N ARG A 269 7.03 16.30 -4.81
CA ARG A 269 8.48 16.40 -4.99
C ARG A 269 9.21 16.30 -3.64
N LEU A 270 10.35 15.60 -3.64
CA LEU A 270 11.29 15.53 -2.53
C LEU A 270 12.61 16.25 -2.87
N PRO A 271 13.30 16.86 -1.88
CA PRO A 271 12.86 17.03 -0.50
C PRO A 271 11.74 18.09 -0.37
N GLY A 272 11.02 18.10 0.75
CA GLY A 272 10.04 19.14 1.08
C GLY A 272 8.57 18.74 0.95
N VAL A 273 8.27 17.62 0.29
CA VAL A 273 6.91 17.08 0.10
C VAL A 273 6.01 18.11 -0.59
N GLU A 274 6.53 18.69 -1.67
CA GLU A 274 5.80 19.71 -2.44
C GLU A 274 4.80 19.04 -3.38
N TYR A 275 3.51 19.30 -3.20
CA TYR A 275 2.47 18.71 -4.05
C TYR A 275 2.65 19.09 -5.53
N VAL A 276 2.64 18.09 -6.40
CA VAL A 276 2.82 18.25 -7.86
C VAL A 276 1.51 18.03 -8.59
N GLY A 277 0.71 17.09 -8.13
CA GLY A 277 -0.53 16.67 -8.78
C GLY A 277 -0.96 15.31 -8.28
N ARG A 278 -1.98 14.75 -8.94
CA ARG A 278 -2.47 13.41 -8.67
C ARG A 278 -2.97 12.75 -9.94
N PHE A 279 -2.90 11.43 -9.98
CA PHE A 279 -3.37 10.63 -11.11
C PHE A 279 -4.28 9.49 -10.64
N ALA A 280 -5.00 8.88 -11.56
CA ALA A 280 -5.80 7.68 -11.33
C ALA A 280 -5.58 6.69 -12.48
N VAL A 281 -5.59 5.40 -12.16
CA VAL A 281 -5.54 4.34 -13.18
C VAL A 281 -6.96 4.08 -13.65
N ALA A 282 -7.33 4.72 -14.75
CA ALA A 282 -8.63 4.58 -15.38
C ALA A 282 -8.79 3.23 -16.08
N ALA A 283 -10.04 2.87 -16.36
CA ALA A 283 -10.37 1.67 -17.11
C ALA A 283 -9.71 1.69 -18.50
N GLY A 284 -8.77 0.77 -18.71
CA GLY A 284 -8.14 0.47 -19.99
C GLY A 284 -8.36 -0.98 -20.39
N ALA A 285 -7.35 -1.58 -21.03
CA ALA A 285 -7.36 -3.00 -21.39
C ALA A 285 -7.37 -3.95 -20.18
N PHE A 286 -6.84 -3.49 -19.03
CA PHE A 286 -6.66 -4.28 -17.80
C PHE A 286 -7.53 -3.79 -16.64
N GLY A 287 -8.64 -3.10 -16.95
CA GLY A 287 -9.48 -2.48 -15.92
C GLY A 287 -8.88 -1.20 -15.33
N ALA A 288 -9.50 -0.73 -14.25
CA ALA A 288 -9.06 0.39 -13.43
C ALA A 288 -8.45 -0.15 -12.14
N THR A 289 -7.87 0.70 -11.30
CA THR A 289 -7.65 0.36 -9.88
C THR A 289 -8.74 1.00 -9.02
N LYS A 290 -9.14 0.31 -7.96
CA LYS A 290 -9.93 0.88 -6.87
C LYS A 290 -9.49 0.35 -5.53
N GLU A 291 -9.78 1.12 -4.47
CA GLU A 291 -9.54 0.79 -3.07
C GLU A 291 -8.10 0.31 -2.86
N THR A 292 -7.13 0.98 -3.51
CA THR A 292 -5.73 0.52 -3.51
C THR A 292 -5.11 0.63 -2.12
N ASP A 293 -4.71 -0.51 -1.57
CA ASP A 293 -3.84 -0.62 -0.39
C ASP A 293 -2.38 -0.25 -0.78
N GLY A 294 -1.56 -1.24 -1.14
CA GLY A 294 -0.13 -1.07 -1.41
C GLY A 294 0.21 -0.59 -2.83
N ILE A 295 1.33 0.15 -2.92
CA ILE A 295 1.92 0.65 -4.16
C ILE A 295 3.44 0.52 -4.11
N GLU A 296 4.06 0.37 -5.28
CA GLU A 296 5.52 0.39 -5.44
C GLU A 296 5.88 1.15 -6.72
N ALA A 297 7.02 1.83 -6.73
CA ALA A 297 7.48 2.57 -7.89
C ALA A 297 8.99 2.44 -8.03
N VAL A 298 9.44 2.04 -9.23
CA VAL A 298 10.87 1.92 -9.51
C VAL A 298 11.21 2.49 -10.87
N ALA A 299 12.27 3.29 -10.90
CA ALA A 299 12.85 3.82 -12.13
C ALA A 299 13.78 2.78 -12.75
N GLY A 300 13.86 2.77 -14.08
CA GLY A 300 14.72 1.85 -14.82
C GLY A 300 14.12 1.44 -16.15
N ASN A 301 14.88 0.68 -16.93
CA ASN A 301 14.39 0.13 -18.19
C ASN A 301 14.18 -1.37 -18.03
N PHE A 302 12.92 -1.79 -17.96
CA PHE A 302 12.54 -3.19 -17.80
C PHE A 302 12.00 -3.77 -19.12
N GLY A 303 12.61 -3.35 -20.22
CA GLY A 303 12.27 -3.75 -21.58
C GLY A 303 11.20 -2.87 -22.24
N PRO A 304 10.77 -3.22 -23.46
CA PRO A 304 9.89 -2.38 -24.27
C PRO A 304 8.51 -2.09 -23.65
N ALA A 305 8.05 -2.97 -22.75
CA ALA A 305 6.79 -2.77 -22.02
C ALA A 305 6.91 -1.67 -20.96
N PHE A 306 8.10 -1.49 -20.37
CA PHE A 306 8.37 -0.57 -19.27
C PHE A 306 9.74 0.11 -19.45
N PRO A 307 9.89 0.99 -20.46
CA PRO A 307 11.19 1.51 -20.87
C PRO A 307 11.79 2.54 -19.90
N ASP A 308 10.98 3.10 -19.01
CA ASP A 308 11.36 4.23 -18.15
C ASP A 308 10.64 4.20 -16.79
N GLY A 309 10.57 3.00 -16.21
CA GLY A 309 10.04 2.76 -14.87
C GLY A 309 8.67 2.10 -14.83
N ILE A 310 8.36 1.53 -13.68
CA ILE A 310 7.12 0.82 -13.37
C ILE A 310 6.52 1.44 -12.11
N PHE A 311 5.22 1.67 -12.15
CA PHE A 311 4.38 1.91 -10.98
C PHE A 311 3.43 0.71 -10.82
N LEU A 312 3.44 0.10 -9.64
CA LEU A 312 2.53 -0.96 -9.23
C LEU A 312 1.49 -0.40 -8.28
N ALA A 313 0.26 -0.85 -8.47
CA ALA A 313 -0.83 -0.58 -7.54
C ALA A 313 -1.69 -1.83 -7.37
N GLN A 314 -2.00 -2.17 -6.13
CA GLN A 314 -3.05 -3.14 -5.85
C GLN A 314 -4.40 -2.65 -6.41
N ASP A 315 -5.21 -3.60 -6.87
CA ASP A 315 -6.60 -3.37 -7.27
C ASP A 315 -7.56 -4.17 -6.39
N GLY A 316 -8.22 -3.45 -5.50
CA GLY A 316 -9.19 -3.98 -4.55
C GLY A 316 -10.51 -4.43 -5.18
N ASP A 317 -10.80 -4.00 -6.42
CA ASP A 317 -12.00 -4.35 -7.19
C ASP A 317 -11.66 -4.77 -8.62
N ASN A 318 -11.08 -5.97 -8.75
CA ASN A 318 -10.77 -6.59 -10.04
C ASN A 318 -12.01 -7.25 -10.71
N GLY A 319 -13.18 -6.62 -10.57
CA GLY A 319 -14.45 -7.07 -11.13
C GLY A 319 -14.92 -8.41 -10.58
N ALA A 320 -15.06 -9.42 -11.45
CA ALA A 320 -15.57 -10.74 -11.05
C ALA A 320 -14.48 -11.68 -10.50
N LEU A 321 -13.21 -11.29 -10.63
CA LEU A 321 -12.02 -12.06 -10.25
C LEU A 321 -11.57 -11.69 -8.83
N ALA A 322 -10.60 -12.45 -8.29
CA ALA A 322 -9.90 -12.02 -7.09
C ALA A 322 -9.04 -10.77 -7.37
N GLN A 323 -8.66 -10.07 -6.30
CA GLN A 323 -7.80 -8.89 -6.37
C GLN A 323 -6.45 -9.22 -7.00
N ASN A 324 -5.81 -8.22 -7.58
CA ASN A 324 -4.51 -8.36 -8.24
C ASN A 324 -3.73 -7.04 -8.19
N PHE A 325 -2.65 -6.93 -8.98
CA PHE A 325 -1.85 -5.72 -9.08
C PHE A 325 -1.80 -5.24 -10.53
N LYS A 326 -2.00 -3.93 -10.75
CA LYS A 326 -1.86 -3.30 -12.07
C LYS A 326 -0.43 -2.78 -12.23
N LEU A 327 0.11 -2.94 -13.44
CA LEU A 327 1.40 -2.42 -13.84
C LEU A 327 1.18 -1.21 -14.75
N VAL A 328 1.68 -0.04 -14.36
CA VAL A 328 1.57 1.20 -15.13
C VAL A 328 2.96 1.66 -15.52
N ARG A 329 3.12 2.12 -16.75
CA ARG A 329 4.38 2.73 -17.18
C ARG A 329 4.56 4.09 -16.51
N TRP A 330 5.72 4.29 -15.90
CA TRP A 330 6.01 5.56 -15.24
C TRP A 330 6.07 6.74 -16.22
N ASP A 331 6.60 6.55 -17.43
CA ASP A 331 6.64 7.63 -18.45
C ASP A 331 5.25 8.17 -18.82
N GLN A 332 4.22 7.34 -18.81
CA GLN A 332 2.83 7.77 -19.05
C GLN A 332 2.30 8.61 -17.88
N ILE A 333 2.58 8.19 -16.64
CA ILE A 333 2.24 8.97 -15.43
C ILE A 333 2.96 10.32 -15.46
N ALA A 334 4.26 10.31 -15.69
CA ALA A 334 5.08 11.51 -15.77
C ALA A 334 4.61 12.47 -16.87
N ALA A 335 4.31 11.97 -18.08
CA ALA A 335 3.80 12.79 -19.17
C ALA A 335 2.43 13.40 -18.83
N ALA A 336 1.52 12.64 -18.22
CA ALA A 336 0.21 13.12 -17.82
C ALA A 336 0.28 14.21 -16.73
N LEU A 337 1.26 14.11 -15.83
CA LEU A 337 1.52 15.08 -14.77
C LEU A 337 2.43 16.25 -15.20
N GLY A 338 3.04 16.18 -16.39
CA GLY A 338 3.97 17.19 -16.90
C GLY A 338 5.33 17.23 -16.19
N LEU A 339 5.88 16.05 -15.85
CA LEU A 339 7.18 15.88 -15.16
C LEU A 339 8.39 15.81 -16.10
#